data_AF-A0A2V1D021-F1
#
_entry.id   AF-A0A2V1D021-F1
#
_cell.length_a   1.000
_cell.length_b   1.000
_cell.length_c   1.000
_cell.angle_alpha   90.00
_cell.angle_beta   90.00
_cell.angle_gamma   90.00
#
_symmetry.space_group_name_H-M   'P 1'
#
loop_
_entity.id
_entity.type
_entity.pdbx_description
1 polymer ?
#
loop_
_entity_poly.entity_id
_entity_poly.type
_entity_poly.pdbx_seq_one_letter_code
_entity_poly.pdbx_strand_id
1 'polypeptide(L)'
;HLGCSYKSNAVLPTRVIDVGDRNSDFLRLYCSEKREKAEYIAFSHCWGGLEKEETEKFCTIRGNIGMRRQEFSIDVLPQIFKDAVTITRALGKRYLWIDSLCIIQDDKNDWDIESKKMEDVSSNAYCTIAASSAANPKVGFLGRQPRKYVKVPKSLKDRSEPAKITFSRLSLQDTYG
;
A
#
# COMPACT_ATOMS: atom_id res chain seq x y z
N HIS A 1 25.24 2.80 -5.30
CA HIS A 1 24.20 3.56 -6.02
C HIS A 1 23.75 4.71 -5.13
N LEU A 2 24.20 5.92 -5.47
CA LEU A 2 23.82 7.18 -4.85
C LEU A 2 22.65 7.78 -5.63
N GLY A 3 21.70 8.38 -4.93
CA GLY A 3 20.80 9.39 -5.50
C GLY A 3 19.40 8.91 -5.85
N CYS A 4 18.59 8.55 -4.85
CA CYS A 4 17.16 8.82 -4.95
C CYS A 4 16.94 10.23 -4.36
N SER A 5 16.90 11.24 -5.23
CA SER A 5 16.59 12.61 -4.83
C SER A 5 15.11 12.67 -4.46
N TYR A 6 14.82 12.52 -3.17
CA TYR A 6 13.48 12.72 -2.64
C TYR A 6 12.98 14.13 -3.01
N LYS A 7 11.95 14.20 -3.85
CA LYS A 7 11.32 15.50 -4.16
C LYS A 7 10.53 15.90 -2.92
N SER A 8 11.02 16.92 -2.22
CA SER A 8 10.53 17.36 -0.91
C SER A 8 9.10 17.89 -0.87
N ASN A 9 8.27 17.64 -1.90
CA ASN A 9 6.84 17.96 -1.96
C ASN A 9 6.21 17.24 -3.17
N ALA A 10 5.97 15.94 -3.03
CA ALA A 10 5.27 15.13 -4.03
C ALA A 10 3.80 15.57 -4.18
N VAL A 11 3.25 15.49 -5.39
CA VAL A 11 1.82 15.70 -5.59
C VAL A 11 1.07 14.53 -4.97
N LEU A 12 0.06 14.84 -4.15
CA LEU A 12 -0.75 13.79 -3.54
C LEU A 12 -1.54 13.01 -4.60
N PRO A 13 -1.71 11.69 -4.42
CA PRO A 13 -2.67 10.90 -5.18
C PRO A 13 -4.07 11.50 -5.06
N THR A 14 -4.99 11.10 -5.95
CA THR A 14 -6.38 11.57 -5.93
C THR A 14 -7.05 11.34 -4.57
N ARG A 15 -6.70 10.25 -3.88
CA ARG A 15 -7.14 9.95 -2.52
C ARG A 15 -6.00 9.37 -1.69
N VAL A 16 -5.96 9.73 -0.42
CA VAL A 16 -5.05 9.17 0.59
C VAL A 16 -5.80 8.95 1.89
N ILE A 17 -5.30 8.08 2.75
CA ILE A 17 -5.75 7.95 4.14
C ILE A 17 -5.00 8.99 4.97
N ASP A 18 -5.75 9.93 5.54
CA ASP A 18 -5.28 10.78 6.63
C ASP A 18 -5.28 9.95 7.90
N VAL A 19 -4.08 9.67 8.41
CA VAL A 19 -3.89 8.87 9.62
C VAL A 19 -3.93 9.72 10.89
N GLY A 20 -4.21 11.02 10.80
CA GLY A 20 -4.21 11.91 11.95
C GLY A 20 -2.86 11.98 12.66
N ASP A 21 -2.90 12.36 13.93
CA ASP A 21 -1.72 12.35 14.80
C ASP A 21 -1.52 11.00 15.50
N ARG A 22 -0.55 10.93 16.42
CA ARG A 22 -0.19 9.70 17.14
C ARG A 22 -1.32 9.16 18.02
N ASN A 23 -2.24 10.00 18.46
CA ASN A 23 -3.30 9.66 19.42
C ASN A 23 -4.67 9.52 18.74
N SER A 24 -4.76 9.72 17.43
CA SER A 24 -6.03 9.59 16.72
C SER A 24 -6.44 8.11 16.60
N ASP A 25 -7.63 7.79 17.09
CA ASP A 25 -8.27 6.49 16.84
C ASP A 25 -9.08 6.47 15.53
N PHE A 26 -9.21 7.64 14.89
CA PHE A 26 -9.98 7.82 13.67
C PHE A 26 -9.08 8.10 12.47
N LEU A 27 -9.51 7.56 11.33
CA LEU A 27 -8.90 7.71 10.03
C LEU A 27 -9.91 8.34 9.07
N ARG A 28 -9.40 8.97 8.02
CA ARG A 28 -10.24 9.58 6.99
C ARG A 28 -9.68 9.30 5.60
N LEU A 29 -10.54 8.87 4.68
CA LEU A 29 -10.23 8.87 3.26
C LEU A 29 -10.32 10.31 2.75
N TYR A 30 -9.18 10.96 2.65
CA TYR A 30 -9.04 12.33 2.20
C TYR A 30 -8.96 12.38 0.66
N CYS A 31 -9.78 13.21 0.04
CA CYS A 31 -9.68 13.53 -1.38
C CYS A 31 -8.81 14.77 -1.55
N SER A 32 -7.66 14.60 -2.19
CA SER A 32 -6.68 15.67 -2.35
C SER A 32 -7.17 16.74 -3.33
N GLU A 33 -6.79 17.98 -3.09
CA GLU A 33 -7.02 19.07 -4.02
C GLU A 33 -6.11 18.95 -5.26
N LYS A 34 -6.48 19.65 -6.32
CA LYS A 34 -5.72 19.61 -7.58
C LYS A 34 -4.31 20.15 -7.36
N ARG A 35 -3.31 19.28 -7.56
CA ARG A 35 -1.87 19.58 -7.36
C ARG A 35 -1.50 19.91 -5.91
N GLU A 36 -2.32 19.47 -4.95
CA GLU A 36 -1.92 19.48 -3.55
C GLU A 36 -0.65 18.67 -3.36
N LYS A 37 0.25 19.16 -2.50
CA LYS A 37 1.54 18.55 -2.26
C LYS A 37 1.70 18.25 -0.78
N ALA A 38 2.03 17.01 -0.48
CA ALA A 38 2.43 16.57 0.83
C ALA A 38 3.20 15.26 0.73
N GLU A 39 3.97 14.95 1.77
CA GLU A 39 4.65 13.68 1.88
C GLU A 39 3.66 12.59 2.32
N TYR A 40 3.71 11.43 1.68
CA TYR A 40 2.89 10.28 2.02
C TYR A 40 3.71 8.99 1.93
N ILE A 41 3.26 7.97 2.65
CA ILE A 41 3.76 6.60 2.55
C ILE A 41 2.86 5.83 1.59
N ALA A 42 3.43 5.03 0.69
CA ALA A 42 2.67 4.05 -0.07
C ALA A 42 2.74 2.69 0.63
N PHE A 43 1.66 1.93 0.60
CA PHE A 43 1.61 0.58 1.13
C PHE A 43 1.05 -0.38 0.08
N SER A 44 1.81 -1.44 -0.20
CA SER A 44 1.45 -2.47 -1.18
C SER A 44 1.40 -3.84 -0.50
N HIS A 45 0.31 -4.58 -0.75
CA HIS A 45 0.06 -5.90 -0.19
C HIS A 45 -0.74 -6.77 -1.16
N CYS A 46 -0.65 -8.09 -1.01
CA CYS A 46 -1.53 -9.01 -1.72
C CYS A 46 -2.87 -9.11 -0.98
N TRP A 47 -3.98 -9.01 -1.72
CA TRP A 47 -5.32 -8.92 -1.12
C TRP A 47 -5.88 -10.26 -0.61
N GLY A 48 -5.31 -11.40 -1.05
CA GLY A 48 -5.79 -12.73 -0.66
C GLY A 48 -7.23 -13.00 -1.12
N GLY A 49 -7.78 -14.16 -0.74
CA GLY A 49 -9.21 -14.43 -0.86
C GLY A 49 -9.94 -13.81 0.33
N LEU A 50 -10.75 -12.78 0.09
CA LEU A 50 -11.52 -12.09 1.12
C LEU A 50 -12.99 -12.52 1.05
N GLU A 51 -13.58 -12.81 2.20
CA GLU A 51 -15.04 -12.96 2.32
C GLU A 51 -15.74 -11.60 2.19
N LYS A 52 -17.06 -11.60 2.00
CA LYS A 52 -17.85 -10.37 1.77
C LYS A 52 -17.68 -9.33 2.90
N GLU A 53 -17.80 -9.75 4.16
CA GLU A 53 -17.62 -8.85 5.32
C GLU A 53 -16.19 -8.34 5.46
N GLU A 54 -15.22 -9.11 5.00
CA GLU A 54 -13.82 -8.72 4.99
C GLU A 54 -13.58 -7.67 3.90
N THR A 55 -14.19 -7.84 2.74
CA THR A 55 -14.10 -6.90 1.62
C THR A 55 -14.49 -5.47 2.05
N GLU A 56 -15.54 -5.30 2.85
CA GLU A 56 -15.95 -3.96 3.31
C GLU A 56 -14.93 -3.29 4.26
N LYS A 57 -14.17 -4.10 5.01
CA LYS A 57 -13.09 -3.63 5.90
C LYS A 57 -11.80 -3.37 5.14
N PHE A 58 -11.48 -4.26 4.19
CA PHE A 58 -10.26 -4.24 3.39
C PHE A 58 -10.30 -3.24 2.23
N CYS A 59 -11.48 -2.95 1.71
CA CYS A 59 -11.65 -2.22 0.47
C CYS A 59 -12.60 -1.03 0.62
N THR A 60 -12.35 -0.01 -0.19
CA THR A 60 -13.33 1.04 -0.47
C THR A 60 -14.20 0.61 -1.65
N ILE A 61 -15.51 0.67 -1.44
CA ILE A 61 -16.55 0.41 -2.45
C ILE A 61 -17.54 1.57 -2.46
N ARG A 62 -18.39 1.67 -3.50
CA ARG A 62 -19.41 2.72 -3.61
C ARG A 62 -20.29 2.81 -2.36
N GLY A 63 -20.61 1.68 -1.75
CA GLY A 63 -21.43 1.61 -0.55
C GLY A 63 -20.80 2.19 0.72
N ASN A 64 -19.47 2.21 0.84
CA ASN A 64 -18.78 2.62 2.08
C ASN A 64 -17.93 3.90 1.94
N ILE A 65 -17.72 4.41 0.72
CA ILE A 65 -16.86 5.59 0.48
C ILE A 65 -17.34 6.82 1.24
N GLY A 66 -18.65 7.05 1.34
CA GLY A 66 -19.22 8.19 2.05
C GLY A 66 -18.84 8.20 3.53
N MET A 67 -18.98 7.04 4.18
CA MET A 67 -18.55 6.82 5.56
C MET A 67 -17.04 7.00 5.71
N ARG A 68 -16.23 6.39 4.82
CA ARG A 68 -14.76 6.48 4.88
C ARG A 68 -14.25 7.92 4.72
N ARG A 69 -14.97 8.78 3.98
CA ARG A 69 -14.63 10.20 3.80
C ARG A 69 -14.94 11.10 4.99
N GLN A 70 -15.77 10.65 5.93
CA GLN A 70 -16.03 11.37 7.17
C GLN A 70 -14.91 11.02 8.15
N GLU A 71 -15.14 10.02 9.00
CA GLU A 71 -14.17 9.44 9.91
C GLU A 71 -14.57 7.98 10.16
N PHE A 72 -13.59 7.09 10.28
CA PHE A 72 -13.83 5.69 10.65
C PHE A 72 -12.74 5.21 11.59
N SER A 73 -13.12 4.34 12.52
CA SER A 73 -12.19 3.83 13.53
C SER A 73 -11.09 2.98 12.90
N ILE A 74 -9.85 3.16 13.35
CA ILE A 74 -8.74 2.27 13.01
C ILE A 74 -9.03 0.81 13.40
N ASP A 75 -9.90 0.57 14.39
CA ASP A 75 -10.17 -0.76 14.91
C ASP A 75 -10.97 -1.66 13.98
N VAL A 76 -11.73 -1.07 13.07
CA VAL A 76 -12.44 -1.83 12.04
C VAL A 76 -11.49 -2.36 10.97
N LEU A 77 -10.27 -1.81 10.89
CA LEU A 77 -9.30 -2.21 9.88
C LEU A 77 -8.59 -3.52 10.28
N PRO A 78 -8.20 -4.31 9.28
CA PRO A 78 -7.31 -5.46 9.46
C PRO A 78 -5.96 -5.06 10.06
N GLN A 79 -5.34 -5.99 10.80
CA GLN A 79 -4.09 -5.72 11.51
C GLN A 79 -2.97 -5.22 10.58
N ILE A 80 -2.90 -5.72 9.35
CA ILE A 80 -1.89 -5.30 8.37
C ILE A 80 -1.97 -3.80 8.05
N PHE A 81 -3.18 -3.22 8.05
CA PHE A 81 -3.37 -1.78 7.85
C PHE A 81 -3.12 -1.00 9.13
N LYS A 82 -3.48 -1.53 10.30
CA LYS A 82 -3.12 -0.92 11.59
C LYS A 82 -1.60 -0.77 11.74
N ASP A 83 -0.86 -1.80 11.32
CA ASP A 83 0.61 -1.78 11.30
C ASP A 83 1.14 -0.71 10.33
N ALA A 84 0.56 -0.59 9.13
CA ALA A 84 0.92 0.44 8.16
C ALA A 84 0.66 1.86 8.68
N VAL A 85 -0.47 2.08 9.35
CA VAL A 85 -0.79 3.35 10.03
C VAL A 85 0.23 3.66 11.12
N THR A 86 0.57 2.66 11.95
CA THR A 86 1.54 2.81 13.04
C THR A 86 2.90 3.25 12.51
N ILE A 87 3.40 2.61 11.44
CA ILE A 87 4.67 2.97 10.81
C ILE A 87 4.61 4.36 10.19
N THR A 88 3.51 4.69 9.52
CA THR A 88 3.30 6.01 8.92
C THR A 88 3.43 7.11 9.97
N ARG A 89 2.74 6.96 11.12
CA ARG A 89 2.83 7.88 12.27
C ARG A 89 4.22 7.89 12.91
N ALA A 90 4.89 6.74 12.99
CA ALA A 90 6.24 6.65 13.54
C ALA A 90 7.28 7.39 12.68
N LEU A 91 7.11 7.38 11.37
CA LEU A 91 7.92 8.13 10.40
C LEU A 91 7.55 9.63 10.32
N GLY A 92 6.60 10.09 11.13
CA GLY A 92 6.17 11.49 11.17
C GLY A 92 5.39 11.92 9.93
N LYS A 93 4.79 10.98 9.20
CA LYS A 93 3.95 11.27 8.03
C LYS A 93 2.47 11.17 8.41
N ARG A 94 1.65 12.00 7.76
CA ARG A 94 0.19 12.06 7.99
C ARG A 94 -0.61 11.28 6.95
N TYR A 95 -0.06 11.11 5.76
CA TYR A 95 -0.79 10.50 4.66
C TYR A 95 -0.25 9.11 4.31
N LEU A 96 -1.17 8.18 4.11
CA LEU A 96 -0.91 6.80 3.73
C LEU A 96 -1.75 6.46 2.51
N TRP A 97 -1.13 5.90 1.48
CA TRP A 97 -1.83 5.38 0.32
C TRP A 97 -1.87 3.85 0.37
N ILE A 98 -3.07 3.27 0.32
CA ILE A 98 -3.30 1.83 0.21
C ILE A 98 -4.23 1.64 -0.98
N ASP A 99 -3.81 0.84 -1.96
CA ASP A 99 -4.56 0.54 -3.18
C ASP A 99 -6.03 0.18 -2.92
N SER A 100 -6.27 -0.77 -2.01
CA SER A 100 -7.61 -1.27 -1.68
C SER A 100 -8.50 -0.20 -1.04
N LEU A 101 -7.93 0.78 -0.32
CA LEU A 101 -8.68 1.83 0.37
C LEU A 101 -8.77 3.14 -0.43
N CYS A 102 -7.80 3.43 -1.27
CA CYS A 102 -7.72 4.68 -2.03
C CYS A 102 -8.33 4.57 -3.44
N ILE A 103 -8.63 3.35 -3.91
CA ILE A 103 -9.32 3.08 -5.17
C ILE A 103 -10.69 2.46 -4.86
N ILE A 104 -11.72 2.86 -5.62
CA ILE A 104 -13.08 2.32 -5.47
C ILE A 104 -13.16 0.99 -6.24
N GLN A 105 -13.18 -0.13 -5.53
CA GLN A 105 -12.96 -1.46 -6.13
C GLN A 105 -14.12 -1.95 -7.00
N ASP A 106 -15.35 -1.51 -6.71
CA ASP A 106 -16.57 -1.82 -7.47
C ASP A 106 -16.93 -0.74 -8.51
N ASP A 107 -16.01 0.21 -8.78
CA ASP A 107 -16.15 1.22 -9.83
C ASP A 107 -15.07 1.03 -10.89
N LYS A 108 -15.44 0.39 -12.01
CA LYS A 108 -14.53 0.13 -13.12
C LYS A 108 -13.88 1.42 -13.67
N ASN A 109 -14.63 2.52 -13.75
CA ASN A 109 -14.08 3.76 -14.30
C ASN A 109 -13.04 4.36 -13.36
N ASP A 110 -13.31 4.35 -12.05
CA ASP A 110 -12.35 4.81 -11.04
C ASP A 110 -11.10 3.92 -11.03
N TRP A 111 -11.28 2.61 -11.06
CA TRP A 111 -10.19 1.64 -11.13
C TRP A 111 -9.32 1.84 -12.38
N ASP A 112 -9.91 2.01 -13.56
CA ASP A 112 -9.20 2.22 -14.83
C ASP A 112 -8.37 3.52 -14.83
N ILE A 113 -8.79 4.53 -14.07
CA ILE A 113 -8.09 5.81 -13.93
C ILE A 113 -6.96 5.68 -12.90
N GLU A 114 -7.24 5.12 -11.72
CA GLU A 114 -6.29 5.10 -10.61
C GLU A 114 -5.21 4.03 -10.76
N SER A 115 -5.55 2.86 -11.32
CA SER A 115 -4.57 1.78 -11.56
C SER A 115 -3.42 2.24 -12.47
N LYS A 116 -3.73 3.07 -13.48
CA LYS A 116 -2.72 3.66 -14.38
C LYS A 116 -1.76 4.62 -13.69
N LYS A 117 -2.15 5.17 -12.53
CA LYS A 117 -1.33 6.09 -11.73
C LYS A 117 -0.51 5.36 -10.66
N MET A 118 -0.69 4.04 -10.47
CA MET A 118 -0.10 3.32 -9.33
C MET A 118 1.43 3.36 -9.31
N GLU A 119 2.06 3.31 -10.49
CA GLU A 119 3.52 3.48 -10.63
C GLU A 119 3.96 4.89 -10.21
N ASP A 120 3.23 5.91 -10.64
CA ASP A 120 3.49 7.30 -10.26
C ASP A 120 3.32 7.50 -8.75
N VAL A 121 2.27 6.92 -8.16
CA VAL A 121 2.02 6.97 -6.71
C VAL A 121 3.20 6.35 -5.94
N SER A 122 3.61 5.15 -6.33
CA SER A 122 4.72 4.46 -5.65
C SER A 122 6.04 5.19 -5.82
N SER A 123 6.29 5.78 -7.00
CA SER A 123 7.54 6.49 -7.31
C SER A 123 7.64 7.87 -6.66
N ASN A 124 6.50 8.49 -6.33
CA ASN A 124 6.46 9.81 -5.68
C ASN A 124 6.26 9.72 -4.15
N ALA A 125 5.99 8.55 -3.60
CA ALA A 125 5.90 8.35 -2.16
C ALA A 125 7.25 8.61 -1.46
N TYR A 126 7.20 8.99 -0.18
CA TYR A 126 8.40 9.09 0.67
C TYR A 126 9.11 7.74 0.80
N CYS A 127 8.33 6.69 1.04
CA CYS A 127 8.76 5.32 0.85
C CYS A 127 7.54 4.42 0.64
N THR A 128 7.82 3.20 0.17
CA THR A 128 6.80 2.16 -0.02
C THR A 128 7.03 1.03 0.97
N ILE A 129 6.02 0.75 1.79
CA ILE A 129 5.98 -0.43 2.65
C ILE A 129 5.42 -1.60 1.84
N ALA A 130 6.25 -2.60 1.59
CA ALA A 130 5.84 -3.81 0.89
C ALA A 130 5.61 -4.96 1.89
N ALA A 131 4.36 -5.36 2.10
CA ALA A 131 4.02 -6.48 2.97
C ALA A 131 3.99 -7.81 2.20
N SER A 132 5.14 -8.19 1.62
CA SER A 132 5.33 -9.35 0.74
C SER A 132 5.19 -10.73 1.42
N SER A 133 4.86 -10.77 2.72
CA SER A 133 4.86 -12.00 3.50
C SER A 133 3.50 -12.36 4.10
N ALA A 134 2.47 -11.52 4.02
CA ALA A 134 1.17 -11.85 4.62
C ALA A 134 0.36 -12.75 3.67
N ALA A 135 0.57 -14.07 3.71
CA ALA A 135 -0.32 -15.04 3.07
C ALA A 135 -1.76 -14.98 3.63
N ASN A 136 -1.93 -14.36 4.80
CA ASN A 136 -3.20 -14.05 5.42
C ASN A 136 -3.15 -12.59 5.89
N PRO A 137 -4.02 -11.70 5.37
CA PRO A 137 -3.99 -10.29 5.70
C PRO A 137 -4.52 -9.96 7.11
N LYS A 138 -5.02 -10.97 7.85
CA LYS A 138 -5.30 -10.90 9.29
C LYS A 138 -4.02 -10.87 10.14
N VAL A 139 -2.89 -11.33 9.60
CA VAL A 139 -1.62 -11.39 10.30
C VAL A 139 -0.84 -10.10 10.07
N GLY A 140 -0.68 -9.29 11.11
CA GLY A 140 0.21 -8.13 11.12
C GLY A 140 1.67 -8.53 10.84
N PHE A 141 2.46 -7.58 10.37
CA PHE A 141 3.88 -7.77 10.10
C PHE A 141 4.79 -7.19 11.19
N LEU A 142 4.27 -6.38 12.12
CA LEU A 142 5.04 -5.86 13.27
C LEU A 142 5.38 -6.92 14.33
N GLY A 143 4.64 -8.04 14.37
CA GLY A 143 4.85 -9.14 15.33
C GLY A 143 5.63 -10.35 14.80
N ARG A 144 6.25 -10.26 13.61
CA ARG A 144 6.96 -11.42 13.03
C ARG A 144 8.32 -11.66 13.68
N GLN A 145 8.54 -12.90 14.11
CA GLN A 145 9.87 -13.40 14.45
C GLN A 145 10.85 -13.14 13.28
N PRO A 146 12.10 -12.72 13.54
CA PRO A 146 13.07 -12.44 12.50
C PRO A 146 13.23 -13.68 11.59
N ARG A 147 13.03 -13.48 10.29
CA ARG A 147 13.27 -14.55 9.30
C ARG A 147 14.73 -15.00 9.40
N LYS A 148 14.97 -16.32 9.37
CA LYS A 148 16.31 -16.87 9.15
C LYS A 148 16.80 -16.40 7.77
N TYR A 149 17.75 -15.48 7.74
CA TYR A 149 18.36 -15.00 6.51
C TYR A 149 19.35 -16.05 6.00
N VAL A 150 19.29 -16.38 4.71
CA VAL A 150 20.38 -17.11 4.05
C VAL A 150 21.41 -16.07 3.60
N LYS A 151 22.62 -16.13 4.15
CA LYS A 151 23.75 -15.35 3.65
C LYS A 151 24.10 -15.89 2.26
N VAL A 152 23.87 -15.10 1.21
CA VAL A 152 24.39 -15.41 -0.12
C VAL A 152 25.90 -15.18 -0.10
N PRO A 153 26.75 -16.18 -0.40
CA PRO A 153 28.20 -16.00 -0.45
C PRO A 153 28.56 -14.96 -1.51
N LYS A 154 29.43 -14.01 -1.15
CA LYS A 154 30.01 -13.05 -2.09
C LYS A 154 31.20 -13.68 -2.83
N SER A 155 30.94 -14.37 -3.93
CA SER A 155 31.78 -14.40 -5.14
C SER A 155 30.95 -15.12 -6.22
N LEU A 156 30.88 -14.64 -7.44
CA LEU A 156 31.98 -14.71 -8.40
C LEU A 156 31.98 -13.48 -9.32
N LYS A 157 33.16 -12.90 -9.45
CA LYS A 157 33.56 -12.07 -10.57
C LYS A 157 33.62 -12.99 -11.80
N ASP A 158 32.77 -12.79 -12.80
CA ASP A 158 33.25 -12.67 -14.18
C ASP A 158 32.18 -12.05 -15.09
N ARG A 159 32.64 -11.40 -16.16
CA ARG A 159 31.91 -10.51 -17.06
C ARG A 159 31.11 -11.30 -18.12
N SER A 160 30.25 -10.55 -18.81
CA SER A 160 29.53 -10.85 -20.07
C SER A 160 28.28 -11.74 -20.02
N GLU A 161 27.22 -11.26 -19.38
CA GLU A 161 25.83 -11.27 -19.87
C GLU A 161 24.95 -10.52 -18.84
N PRO A 162 23.96 -9.71 -19.22
CA PRO A 162 23.04 -9.14 -18.23
C PRO A 162 22.26 -10.30 -17.60
N ALA A 163 22.43 -10.49 -16.28
CA ALA A 163 21.73 -11.51 -15.50
C ALA A 163 20.21 -11.39 -15.73
N LYS A 164 19.65 -12.33 -16.48
CA LYS A 164 18.21 -12.49 -16.64
C LYS A 164 17.66 -13.03 -15.33
N ILE A 165 17.10 -12.16 -14.50
CA ILE A 165 16.23 -12.59 -13.40
C ILE A 165 14.89 -12.94 -14.06
N THR A 166 14.73 -14.22 -14.40
CA THR A 166 13.46 -14.76 -14.85
C THR A 166 12.52 -14.83 -13.65
N PHE A 167 11.65 -13.82 -13.51
CA PHE A 167 10.43 -14.01 -12.74
C PHE A 167 9.52 -14.89 -13.59
N SER A 168 9.31 -16.14 -13.17
CA SER A 168 8.27 -16.98 -13.75
C SER A 168 6.94 -16.28 -13.55
N ARG A 169 6.40 -15.75 -14.66
CA ARG A 169 5.05 -15.22 -14.80
C ARG A 169 4.07 -16.24 -14.24
N LEU A 170 3.50 -15.99 -13.06
CA LEU A 170 2.24 -16.64 -12.71
C LEU A 170 1.21 -16.07 -13.68
N SER A 171 0.81 -16.92 -14.61
CA SER A 171 -0.26 -16.69 -15.56
C SER A 171 -1.54 -16.31 -14.81
N LEU A 172 -2.02 -15.09 -15.08
CA LEU A 172 -3.37 -14.63 -14.77
C LEU A 172 -4.36 -15.28 -15.75
N GLN A 173 -4.46 -16.60 -15.71
CA GLN A 173 -5.53 -17.40 -16.30
C GLN A 173 -5.61 -18.65 -15.43
N ASP A 174 -6.57 -18.66 -14.52
CA ASP A 174 -7.21 -19.84 -13.90
C ASP A 174 -7.81 -19.44 -12.55
N THR A 175 -8.97 -18.78 -12.59
CA THR A 175 -10.03 -18.82 -11.55
C THR A 175 -11.30 -18.23 -12.18
N TYR A 176 -11.80 -18.91 -13.21
CA TYR A 176 -13.22 -18.94 -13.58
C TYR A 176 -13.46 -20.29 -14.25
N GLY A 177 -13.95 -21.24 -13.46
CA GLY A 177 -14.52 -22.52 -13.85
C GLY A 177 -15.63 -22.83 -12.86
#